data_AF-A0A956JYT1-F1
#
_entry.id   AF-A0A956JYT1-F1
#
_cell.length_a   1.000
_cell.length_b   1.000
_cell.length_c   1.000
_cell.angle_alpha   90.00
_cell.angle_beta   90.00
_cell.angle_gamma   90.00
#
_symmetry.space_group_name_H-M   'P 1'
#
loop_
_entity.id
_entity.type
_entity.pdbx_description
1 polymer ?
#
loop_
_entity_poly.entity_id
_entity_poly.type
_entity_poly.pdbx_seq_one_letter_code
_entity_poly.pdbx_strand_id
1 'polypeptide(L)'
;MPRPFVRYVGVDLGGARGKTTAVARLSRRADGTVQVDDVSTRCHGEPWRDDTLADQLAAVGADAVVAIDAPLTAPACARCV
;
A
#
# COMPACT_ATOMS: atom_id res chain seq x y z
N MET A 1 1.92 -11.96 -22.67
CA MET A 1 0.47 -11.77 -22.44
C MET A 1 0.29 -10.64 -21.43
N PRO A 2 -0.64 -9.69 -21.65
CA PRO A 2 -1.03 -8.75 -20.60
C PRO A 2 -1.68 -9.54 -19.46
N ARG A 3 -1.21 -9.36 -18.22
CA ARG A 3 -1.87 -9.95 -17.05
C ARG A 3 -3.09 -9.09 -16.71
N PRO A 4 -4.30 -9.66 -16.57
CA PRO A 4 -5.45 -8.88 -16.15
C PRO A 4 -5.33 -8.57 -14.65
N PHE A 5 -4.94 -7.35 -14.33
CA PHE A 5 -4.95 -6.89 -12.94
C PHE A 5 -6.39 -6.73 -12.46
N VAL A 6 -6.69 -7.34 -11.32
CA VAL A 6 -8.03 -7.29 -10.70
C VAL A 6 -7.99 -6.73 -9.28
N ARG A 7 -6.78 -6.51 -8.74
CA ARG A 7 -6.55 -5.87 -7.45
C ARG A 7 -5.60 -4.70 -7.62
N TYR A 8 -5.83 -3.65 -6.85
CA TYR A 8 -5.00 -2.46 -6.82
C TYR A 8 -4.72 -2.09 -5.37
N VAL A 9 -3.47 -1.75 -5.09
CA VAL A 9 -3.05 -1.25 -3.78
C VAL A 9 -2.42 0.11 -3.96
N GLY A 10 -3.03 1.13 -3.38
CA GLY A 10 -2.43 2.44 -3.23
C GLY A 10 -1.72 2.52 -1.89
N VAL A 11 -0.47 2.98 -1.88
CA VAL A 11 0.31 3.22 -0.68
C VAL A 11 0.77 4.68 -0.71
N ASP A 12 0.35 5.45 0.29
CA ASP A 12 0.92 6.76 0.58
C ASP A 12 1.94 6.58 1.71
N LEU A 13 3.22 6.59 1.36
CA LEU A 13 4.29 6.52 2.35
C LEU A 13 4.46 7.87 3.04
N GLY A 14 3.71 8.04 4.11
CA GLY A 14 3.94 9.14 5.03
C GLY A 14 5.28 9.03 5.77
N GLY A 15 5.69 10.13 6.40
CA GLY A 15 6.88 10.17 7.26
C GLY A 15 6.75 9.41 8.59
N ALA A 16 7.76 9.57 9.44
CA ALA A 16 7.74 9.14 10.85
C ALA A 16 7.57 7.61 11.10
N ARG A 17 8.28 6.77 10.33
CA ARG A 17 8.33 5.29 10.50
C ARG A 17 6.97 4.61 10.39
N GLY A 18 6.24 4.88 9.31
CA GLY A 18 4.97 4.19 9.02
C GLY A 18 3.74 4.70 9.76
N LYS A 19 3.88 5.71 10.63
CA LYS A 19 2.77 6.25 11.44
C LYS A 19 1.75 7.03 10.64
N THR A 20 2.19 7.68 9.57
CA THR A 20 1.32 8.44 8.67
C THR A 20 1.17 7.75 7.32
N THR A 21 1.65 6.51 7.19
CA THR A 21 1.43 5.72 5.98
C THR A 21 -0.04 5.33 5.89
N ALA A 22 -0.61 5.45 4.70
CA ALA A 22 -1.97 5.02 4.40
C ALA A 22 -1.96 3.98 3.28
N VAL A 23 -2.81 2.96 3.43
CA VAL A 23 -2.96 1.90 2.44
C VAL A 23 -4.42 1.83 2.01
N ALA A 24 -4.67 1.87 0.72
CA ALA A 24 -5.98 1.67 0.11
C ALA A 24 -5.95 0.40 -0.75
N ARG A 25 -6.94 -0.47 -0.57
CA ARG A 25 -7.13 -1.69 -1.38
C ARG A 25 -8.39 -1.55 -2.20
N LEU A 26 -8.26 -1.85 -3.49
CA LEU A 26 -9.35 -1.80 -4.44
C LEU A 26 -9.40 -3.07 -5.27
N SER A 27 -10.59 -3.44 -5.71
CA SER A 27 -10.81 -4.55 -6.62
C SER A 27 -11.63 -4.14 -7.83
N ARG A 28 -11.31 -4.72 -8.99
CA ARG A 28 -12.11 -4.59 -10.20
C ARG A 28 -13.24 -5.62 -10.18
N ARG A 29 -14.47 -5.16 -10.33
CA ARG A 29 -15.67 -5.99 -10.44
C ARG A 29 -15.82 -6.53 -11.87
N ALA A 30 -16.67 -7.55 -12.02
CA ALA A 30 -16.90 -8.20 -13.32
C ALA A 30 -17.51 -7.25 -14.37
N ASP A 31 -18.28 -6.26 -13.93
CA ASP A 31 -18.85 -5.19 -14.76
C ASP A 31 -17.83 -4.11 -15.18
N GLY A 32 -16.57 -4.25 -14.77
CA GLY A 32 -15.48 -3.33 -15.08
C GLY A 32 -15.36 -2.15 -14.11
N THR A 33 -16.27 -1.99 -13.15
CA THR A 33 -16.16 -0.95 -12.11
C THR A 33 -15.06 -1.29 -11.11
N VAL A 34 -14.56 -0.27 -10.41
CA VAL A 34 -13.59 -0.42 -9.33
C VAL A 34 -14.27 -0.09 -8.01
N GLN A 35 -14.08 -0.96 -7.02
CA GLN A 35 -14.59 -0.75 -5.67
C GLN A 35 -13.42 -0.61 -4.69
N VAL A 36 -13.57 0.31 -3.74
CA VAL A 36 -12.69 0.38 -2.57
C VAL A 36 -13.11 -0.70 -1.59
N ASP A 37 -12.21 -1.64 -1.32
CA ASP A 37 -12.43 -2.71 -0.35
C ASP A 37 -12.06 -2.27 1.07
N ASP A 38 -11.00 -1.48 1.19
CA ASP A 38 -10.48 -1.03 2.48
C ASP A 38 -9.56 0.20 2.33
N VAL A 39 -9.57 1.07 3.35
CA VAL A 39 -8.62 2.18 3.49
C VAL A 39 -8.23 2.28 4.95
N SER A 40 -6.93 2.19 5.24
CA SER A 40 -6.44 2.20 6.61
C SER A 40 -5.08 2.86 6.76
N THR A 41 -4.90 3.57 7.88
CA THR A 41 -3.60 4.10 8.32
C THR A 41 -2.89 3.16 9.30
N ARG A 42 -3.51 2.01 9.59
CA ARG A 42 -3.01 1.00 10.53
C ARG A 42 -3.35 -0.40 10.05
N CYS A 43 -2.43 -1.33 10.27
CA CYS A 43 -2.66 -2.76 10.12
C CYS A 43 -3.03 -3.35 11.48
N HIS A 44 -4.28 -3.80 11.66
CA HIS A 44 -4.74 -4.39 12.93
C HIS A 44 -4.46 -3.53 14.18
N GLY A 45 -4.55 -2.20 14.04
CA GLY A 45 -4.29 -1.24 15.12
C GLY A 45 -2.82 -0.80 15.24
N GLU A 46 -1.90 -1.45 14.54
CA GLU A 46 -0.48 -1.10 14.52
C GLU A 46 -0.11 -0.21 13.32
N PRO A 47 0.90 0.67 13.42
CA PRO A 47 1.40 1.44 12.29
C PRO A 47 1.91 0.56 11.15
N TRP A 48 1.82 1.07 9.91
CA TRP A 48 2.38 0.41 8.73
C TRP A 48 3.91 0.55 8.67
N ARG A 49 4.61 -0.16 9.56
CA ARG A 49 6.07 -0.30 9.51
C ARG A 49 6.47 -1.17 8.31
N ASP A 50 7.74 -1.08 7.93
CA ASP A 50 8.32 -1.75 6.76
C ASP A 50 7.93 -3.23 6.67
N ASP A 51 8.18 -4.03 7.73
CA ASP A 51 7.85 -5.47 7.74
C ASP A 51 6.35 -5.72 7.56
N THR A 52 5.51 -5.00 8.31
CA THR A 52 4.05 -5.14 8.26
C THR A 52 3.48 -4.76 6.89
N LEU A 53 4.01 -3.70 6.29
CA LEU A 53 3.62 -3.27 4.95
C LEU A 53 4.09 -4.29 3.90
N ALA A 54 5.33 -4.77 4.00
CA ALA A 54 5.89 -5.75 3.08
C ALA A 54 5.10 -7.07 3.12
N ASP A 55 4.81 -7.59 4.31
CA ASP A 55 4.02 -8.80 4.51
C ASP A 55 2.62 -8.65 3.90
N GLN A 56 1.96 -7.50 4.13
CA GLN A 56 0.65 -7.23 3.56
C GLN A 56 0.68 -7.17 2.04
N LEU A 57 1.68 -6.52 1.44
CA LEU A 57 1.83 -6.43 -0.01
C LEU A 57 2.09 -7.81 -0.64
N ALA A 58 2.92 -8.64 0.01
CA ALA A 58 3.17 -10.01 -0.43
C ALA A 58 1.88 -10.87 -0.42
N ALA A 59 0.98 -10.65 0.54
CA ALA A 59 -0.27 -11.38 0.67
C ALA A 59 -1.32 -11.07 -0.42
N VAL A 60 -1.22 -9.94 -1.14
CA VAL A 60 -2.22 -9.54 -2.15
C VAL A 60 -2.15 -10.43 -3.41
N GLY A 61 -1.00 -11.07 -3.64
CA GLY A 61 -0.77 -12.02 -4.72
C GLY A 61 -0.42 -11.38 -6.07
N ALA A 62 -0.14 -12.24 -7.06
CA ALA A 62 0.54 -11.84 -8.28
C ALA A 62 -0.31 -11.07 -9.30
N ASP A 63 -1.63 -10.98 -9.12
CA ASP A 63 -2.56 -10.28 -10.02
C ASP A 63 -2.95 -8.88 -9.50
N ALA A 64 -2.09 -8.33 -8.63
CA ALA A 64 -2.21 -7.01 -8.05
C ALA A 64 -1.25 -6.01 -8.70
N VAL A 65 -1.70 -4.76 -8.84
CA VAL A 65 -0.82 -3.61 -9.08
C VAL A 65 -0.66 -2.87 -7.76
N VAL A 66 0.58 -2.52 -7.44
CA VAL A 66 0.90 -1.66 -6.29
C VAL A 66 1.40 -0.33 -6.83
N ALA A 67 0.74 0.76 -6.44
CA ALA A 67 1.16 2.12 -6.71
C ALA A 67 1.60 2.75 -5.38
N ILE A 68 2.86 3.18 -5.31
CA ILE A 68 3.46 3.72 -4.09
C ILE A 68 3.80 5.20 -4.33
N ASP A 69 3.11 6.08 -3.62
CA ASP A 69 3.50 7.47 -3.46
C ASP A 69 4.54 7.53 -2.33
N ALA A 70 5.80 7.59 -2.72
CA ALA A 70 6.93 7.71 -1.81
C ALA A 70 7.54 9.09 -1.96
N PRO A 71 7.72 9.88 -0.89
CA PRO A 71 8.56 11.07 -0.95
C PRO A 71 10.02 10.61 -1.14
N LEU A 72 10.44 10.47 -2.41
CA LEU A 72 11.78 10.02 -2.83
C LEU A 72 12.93 10.93 -2.33
N THR A 73 12.61 12.02 -1.63
CA THR A 73 13.53 13.11 -1.27
C THR A 73 13.84 13.19 0.23
N ALA A 74 13.17 12.42 1.10
CA ALA A 74 13.48 12.41 2.52
C ALA A 74 14.30 11.15 2.89
N PRO A 75 15.45 11.27 3.56
CA PRO A 75 16.16 10.09 4.08
C PRO A 75 15.26 9.34 5.05
N ALA A 76 15.36 8.00 5.06
CA ALA A 76 14.52 7.08 5.84
C ALA A 76 14.37 7.47 7.32
N CYS A 77 15.31 8.24 7.87
CA CYS A 77 15.10 9.01 9.09
C CYS A 77 15.96 10.28 9.10
N ALA A 78 15.35 11.45 9.33
CA ALA A 78 16.07 12.71 9.56
C ALA A 78 16.92 12.73 10.86
N ARG A 79 16.84 11.67 11.70
CA ARG A 79 17.65 11.47 12.92
C ARG A 79 18.71 10.37 12.79
N CYS A 80 18.80 9.67 11.66
CA CYS A 80 19.80 8.63 11.44
C CYS A 80 21.00 9.13 10.60
N VAL A 81 21.23 10.45 10.61
CA VAL A 81 22.38 11.10 9.99
C VAL A 81 23.49 11.26 11.02
#